data_AF-A0A660US56-F1
#
_entry.id   AF-A0A660US56-F1
#
_cell.length_a   1.000
_cell.length_b   1.000
_cell.length_c   1.000
_cell.angle_alpha   90.00
_cell.angle_beta   90.00
_cell.angle_gamma   90.00
#
_symmetry.space_group_name_H-M   'P 1'
#
loop_
_entity.id
_entity.type
_entity.pdbx_description
1 polymer ?
#
loop_
_entity_poly.entity_id
_entity_poly.type
_entity_poly.pdbx_seq_one_letter_code
_entity_poly.pdbx_strand_id
1 'polypeptide(L)'
;LAVGQSFWDDIRDRMGKVRLTKGTDLYPYIGQLPCKHGIIKELRFGDRIIQNAHISVLPDDSPVLDLDNRGLLGMQYFADTILVIDFEHKLVWVK
;
A
#
# COMPACT_ATOMS: atom_id res chain seq x y z
N LEU A 1 1.71 -1.90 -3.16
CA LEU A 1 0.93 -1.29 -2.06
C LEU A 1 1.08 -2.19 -0.84
N ALA A 2 1.26 -1.65 0.35
CA ALA A 2 1.24 -2.43 1.59
C ALA A 2 0.21 -1.87 2.57
N VAL A 3 -0.51 -2.72 3.29
CA VAL A 3 -1.54 -2.30 4.26
C VAL A 3 -1.51 -3.17 5.51
N GLY A 4 -2.01 -2.66 6.63
CA GLY A 4 -2.26 -3.47 7.82
C GLY A 4 -3.41 -4.46 7.62
N GLN A 5 -3.45 -5.50 8.46
CA GLN A 5 -4.48 -6.53 8.42
C GLN A 5 -5.86 -5.95 8.77
N SER A 6 -5.93 -5.15 9.84
CA SER A 6 -7.15 -4.43 10.24
C SER A 6 -7.71 -3.56 9.11
N PHE A 7 -6.86 -2.75 8.49
CA PHE A 7 -7.27 -1.89 7.37
C PHE A 7 -7.68 -2.67 6.13
N TRP A 8 -6.99 -3.79 5.84
CA TRP A 8 -7.41 -4.69 4.78
C TRP A 8 -8.82 -5.23 5.02
N ASP A 9 -9.12 -5.66 6.25
CA ASP A 9 -10.44 -6.19 6.59
C ASP A 9 -11.56 -5.15 6.43
N ASP A 10 -11.26 -3.86 6.66
CA ASP A 10 -12.19 -2.75 6.41
C ASP A 10 -12.48 -2.50 4.92
N ILE A 11 -11.47 -2.65 4.05
CA ILE A 11 -11.57 -2.26 2.64
C ILE A 11 -11.79 -3.44 1.68
N ARG A 12 -11.52 -4.68 2.09
CA ARG A 12 -11.45 -5.85 1.18
C ARG A 12 -12.69 -6.04 0.33
N ASP A 13 -13.88 -5.77 0.86
CA ASP A 13 -15.14 -5.95 0.15
C ASP A 13 -15.29 -4.95 -1.01
N ARG A 14 -14.66 -3.77 -0.90
CA ARG A 14 -14.61 -2.74 -1.95
C ARG A 14 -13.56 -3.06 -3.02
N MET A 15 -12.55 -3.87 -2.67
CA MET A 15 -11.44 -4.25 -3.57
C MET A 15 -11.79 -5.48 -4.45
N GLY A 16 -12.98 -6.06 -4.27
CA GLY A 16 -13.43 -7.26 -4.97
C GLY A 16 -12.80 -8.55 -4.42
N LYS A 17 -12.95 -9.64 -5.17
CA LYS A 17 -12.43 -10.96 -4.77
C LYS A 17 -10.92 -11.06 -4.99
N VAL A 18 -10.15 -10.49 -4.08
CA VAL A 18 -8.68 -10.64 -4.05
C VAL A 18 -8.33 -11.91 -3.30
N ARG A 19 -7.65 -12.84 -3.99
CA ARG A 19 -7.08 -14.03 -3.36
C ARG A 19 -5.74 -13.67 -2.73
N LEU A 20 -5.62 -13.94 -1.44
CA LEU A 20 -4.38 -13.72 -0.69
C LEU A 20 -3.60 -15.03 -0.49
N THR A 21 -2.29 -14.97 -0.62
CA THR A 21 -1.36 -16.08 -0.37
C THR A 21 -0.27 -15.66 0.61
N LYS A 22 0.12 -16.54 1.54
CA LYS A 22 1.20 -16.23 2.49
C LYS A 22 2.54 -16.03 1.75
N GLY A 23 3.35 -15.11 2.23
CA GLY A 23 4.66 -14.81 1.67
C GLY A 23 5.51 -13.95 2.60
N THR A 24 6.63 -13.44 2.07
CA THR A 24 7.48 -12.46 2.74
C THR A 24 7.82 -11.32 1.79
N ASP A 25 7.97 -10.12 2.34
CA ASP A 25 8.49 -8.96 1.64
C ASP A 25 9.81 -8.51 2.26
N LEU A 26 10.76 -8.12 1.43
CA LEU A 26 12.03 -7.55 1.87
C LEU A 26 11.89 -6.03 2.05
N TYR A 27 12.14 -5.56 3.27
CA TYR A 27 12.27 -4.13 3.57
C TYR A 27 13.75 -3.82 3.86
N PRO A 28 14.39 -2.89 3.12
CA PRO A 28 15.85 -2.70 3.13
C PRO A 28 16.51 -2.52 4.51
N TYR A 29 15.79 -1.96 5.49
CA TYR A 29 16.33 -1.65 6.82
C TYR A 29 15.80 -2.57 7.93
N ILE A 30 14.87 -3.48 7.62
CA ILE A 30 14.20 -4.34 8.61
C ILE A 30 14.42 -5.82 8.31
N GLY A 31 14.65 -6.17 7.04
CA GLY A 31 14.79 -7.56 6.58
C GLY A 31 13.49 -8.11 5.99
N GLN A 32 13.36 -9.43 6.03
CA GLN A 32 12.15 -10.09 5.52
C GLN A 32 11.03 -10.08 6.54
N LEU A 33 9.86 -9.60 6.14
CA LEU A 33 8.68 -9.54 6.98
C LEU A 33 7.58 -10.47 6.46
N PRO A 34 6.91 -11.23 7.34
CA PRO A 34 5.77 -12.05 6.95
C PRO A 34 4.63 -11.17 6.47
N CYS A 35 3.98 -11.59 5.39
CA CYS A 35 2.81 -10.91 4.85
C CYS A 35 1.91 -11.87 4.08
N LYS A 36 0.80 -11.35 3.56
CA LYS A 36 -0.01 -12.01 2.53
C LYS A 36 0.01 -11.18 1.26
N HIS A 37 0.30 -11.82 0.13
CA HIS A 37 0.30 -11.18 -1.18
C HIS A 37 -1.03 -11.37 -1.89
N GLY A 38 -1.46 -10.36 -2.64
CA GLY A 38 -2.60 -10.43 -3.53
C GLY A 38 -2.40 -9.57 -4.77
N ILE A 39 -3.29 -9.77 -5.74
CA ILE A 39 -3.39 -8.92 -6.92
C ILE A 39 -4.81 -8.34 -6.97
N ILE A 40 -4.89 -7.01 -6.96
CA ILE A 40 -6.11 -6.26 -7.24
C ILE A 40 -6.15 -6.07 -8.76
N LYS A 41 -7.14 -6.66 -9.43
CA LYS A 41 -7.24 -6.62 -10.91
C LYS A 41 -7.31 -5.19 -11.45
N GLU A 42 -8.15 -4.37 -10.83
CA GLU A 42 -8.31 -2.96 -11.17
C GLU A 42 -8.31 -2.16 -9.86
N LEU A 43 -7.30 -1.31 -9.67
CA LEU A 43 -7.22 -0.39 -8.55
C LEU A 43 -7.43 1.04 -9.05
N ARG A 44 -8.48 1.69 -8.57
CA ARG A 44 -8.72 3.12 -8.84
C ARG A 44 -8.01 3.96 -7.79
N PHE A 45 -7.20 4.90 -8.23
CA PHE A 45 -6.43 5.80 -7.39
C PHE A 45 -6.48 7.21 -7.97
N GLY A 46 -7.36 8.06 -7.40
CA GLY A 46 -7.75 9.32 -8.03
C GLY A 46 -8.38 9.05 -9.41
N ASP A 47 -7.91 9.77 -10.43
CA ASP A 47 -8.33 9.59 -11.81
C ASP A 47 -7.59 8.45 -12.54
N ARG A 48 -6.72 7.71 -11.84
CA ARG A 48 -5.93 6.63 -12.41
C ARG A 48 -6.58 5.27 -12.19
N ILE A 49 -6.38 4.41 -13.18
CA ILE A 49 -6.74 3.00 -13.12
C ILE A 49 -5.45 2.19 -13.25
N ILE A 50 -5.05 1.53 -12.17
CA ILE A 50 -3.88 0.66 -12.14
C ILE A 50 -4.34 -0.78 -12.32
N GLN A 51 -3.85 -1.42 -13.38
CA GLN A 51 -4.14 -2.83 -13.66
C GLN A 51 -3.19 -3.73 -12.88
N ASN A 52 -3.72 -4.84 -12.36
CA ASN A 52 -2.96 -5.86 -11.63
C ASN A 52 -2.07 -5.29 -10.51
N ALA A 53 -2.63 -4.41 -9.69
CA ALA A 53 -1.90 -3.81 -8.58
C ALA A 53 -1.56 -4.86 -7.51
N HIS A 54 -0.26 -5.01 -7.25
CA HIS A 54 0.24 -5.87 -6.18
C HIS A 54 -0.03 -5.26 -4.81
N ILE A 55 -0.61 -6.06 -3.91
CA ILE A 55 -0.87 -5.70 -2.53
C ILE A 55 -0.21 -6.69 -1.57
N SER A 56 0.42 -6.15 -0.53
CA SER A 56 0.94 -6.88 0.61
C SER A 56 0.13 -6.52 1.85
N VAL A 57 -0.47 -7.51 2.50
CA VAL A 57 -1.18 -7.35 3.77
C VAL A 57 -0.24 -7.80 4.87
N LEU A 58 0.23 -6.85 5.65
CA LEU A 58 1.13 -7.05 6.78
C LEU A 58 0.33 -7.31 8.06
N PRO A 59 0.89 -8.06 9.04
CA PRO A 59 0.38 -8.04 10.41
C PRO A 59 0.31 -6.60 10.95
N ASP A 60 -0.67 -6.31 11.80
CA ASP A 60 -0.83 -4.95 12.37
C ASP A 60 0.31 -4.56 13.32
N ASP A 61 1.07 -5.52 13.84
CA ASP A 61 2.29 -5.32 14.64
C ASP A 61 3.57 -5.23 13.78
N SER A 62 3.43 -5.12 12.46
CA SER A 62 4.57 -4.99 11.55
C SER A 62 5.32 -3.69 11.81
N PRO A 63 6.67 -3.70 11.95
CA PRO A 63 7.47 -2.49 12.18
C PRO A 63 7.49 -1.50 11.01
N VAL A 64 6.89 -1.88 9.87
CA VAL A 64 6.72 -1.03 8.69
C VAL A 64 5.49 -0.13 8.81
N LEU A 65 4.52 -0.54 9.63
CA LEU A 65 3.30 0.21 9.90
C LEU A 65 3.47 0.88 11.27
N ASP A 66 3.39 2.20 11.31
CA ASP A 66 3.30 2.93 12.57
C ASP A 66 1.82 3.05 13.00
N LEU A 67 1.53 3.35 14.27
CA LEU A 67 0.19 3.42 14.86
C LEU A 67 -0.77 4.31 14.06
N ASP A 68 -0.25 5.36 13.42
CA ASP A 68 -1.04 6.30 12.61
C ASP A 68 -1.09 5.94 11.11
N ASN A 69 -0.24 5.02 10.65
CA ASN A 69 -0.08 4.67 9.24
C ASN A 69 -0.73 3.32 8.92
N ARG A 70 -1.97 3.35 8.44
CA ARG A 70 -2.74 2.15 8.05
C ARG A 70 -2.25 1.46 6.77
N GLY A 71 -1.34 2.09 6.03
CA GLY A 71 -0.76 1.53 4.82
C GLY A 71 0.26 2.44 4.14
N LEU A 72 0.88 1.91 3.09
CA LEU A 72 1.96 2.52 2.32
C LEU A 72 1.69 2.36 0.82
N LEU A 73 1.82 3.46 0.10
CA LEU A 73 1.89 3.48 -1.36
C LEU A 73 3.32 3.74 -1.79
N GLY A 74 3.84 2.85 -2.64
CA GLY A 74 5.17 3.04 -3.20
C GLY A 74 5.20 4.08 -4.31
N MET A 75 6.38 4.65 -4.55
CA MET A 75 6.58 5.71 -5.55
C MET A 75 6.21 5.31 -6.97
N GLN A 76 6.16 4.01 -7.29
CA GLN A 76 5.74 3.52 -8.61
C GLN A 76 4.31 3.96 -8.99
N TYR A 77 3.43 4.20 -8.00
CA TYR A 77 2.07 4.68 -8.29
C TYR A 77 2.03 6.16 -8.68
N PHE A 78 3.14 6.88 -8.46
CA PHE A 78 3.32 8.29 -8.77
C PHE A 78 4.32 8.52 -9.92
N ALA A 79 4.77 7.49 -10.62
CA ALA A 79 5.84 7.59 -11.64
C ALA A 79 5.58 8.67 -12.70
N ASP A 80 4.34 8.80 -13.14
CA ASP A 80 3.91 9.81 -14.12
C ASP A 80 3.14 10.98 -13.47
N THR A 81 3.35 11.24 -12.18
CA THR A 81 2.64 12.28 -11.40
C THR A 81 3.63 13.29 -10.88
N ILE A 82 3.25 14.57 -10.85
CA ILE A 82 4.07 15.57 -10.17
C ILE A 82 3.74 15.47 -8.67
N LEU A 83 4.70 14.94 -7.90
CA LEU A 83 4.68 14.97 -6.45
C LEU A 83 5.46 16.20 -5.96
N VAL A 84 4.82 17.10 -5.24
CA VAL A 84 5.50 18.22 -4.57
C VAL A 84 5.48 17.97 -3.08
N ILE A 85 6.66 17.87 -2.47
CA ILE A 85 6.81 17.81 -1.03
C ILE A 85 7.10 19.24 -0.55
N ASP A 86 6.12 19.84 0.11
CA ASP A 86 6.20 21.19 0.63
C ASP A 86 6.55 21.12 2.12
N PHE A 87 7.84 21.34 2.41
CA PHE A 87 8.36 21.29 3.78
C PHE A 87 7.93 22.48 4.62
N GLU A 88 7.67 23.64 4.01
CA GLU A 88 7.28 24.86 4.71
C GLU A 88 5.86 24.70 5.28
N HIS A 89 4.94 24.21 4.46
CA HIS A 89 3.55 23.98 4.84
C HIS A 89 3.30 22.59 5.43
N LYS A 90 4.30 21.69 5.39
CA LYS A 90 4.22 20.28 5.84
C LYS A 90 3.16 19.49 5.06
N LEU A 91 3.17 19.63 3.74
CA LEU A 91 2.17 19.03 2.84
C LEU A 91 2.83 18.20 1.74
N VAL A 92 2.07 17.24 1.23
CA VAL A 92 2.39 16.54 -0.03
C VAL A 92 1.28 16.84 -1.02
N TRP A 93 1.64 17.47 -2.14
CA TRP A 93 0.73 17.74 -3.24
C TRP A 93 0.92 16.70 -4.34
N VAL A 94 -0.19 16.19 -4.84
CA VAL A 94 -0.25 15.25 -5.95
C VAL A 94 -1.05 15.91 -7.06
N LYS A 95 -0.44 16.11 -8.23
CA LYS A 95 -1.07 16.72 -9.41
C LYS A 95 -1.07 15.78 -10.61
#